data_AF-A0A535SS08-F1
#
_entry.id   AF-A0A535SS08-F1
#
_cell.length_a   1.000
_cell.length_b   1.000
_cell.length_c   1.000
_cell.angle_alpha   90.00
_cell.angle_beta   90.00
_cell.angle_gamma   90.00
#
_symmetry.space_group_name_H-M   'P 1'
#
loop_
_entity.id
_entity.type
_entity.pdbx_description
1 polymer ?
#
loop_
_entity_poly.entity_id
_entity_poly.type
_entity_poly.pdbx_seq_one_letter_code
_entity_poly.pdbx_strand_id
1 'polypeptide(L)'
;MTKLSAIPIAALFALITATTAIGSGGDVLVSNGSPPTPFSQNKQNEPTIAADANTPSVLVAGSNDEIDEQGCNGTSCPFTQGVGVSGVYFSFDSGSTWLQPTYTGWS
;
A
#
# COMPACT_ATOMS: atom_id res chain seq x y z
N MET A 1 4.05 49.20 -27.63
CA MET A 1 4.63 48.27 -26.64
C MET A 1 3.60 48.03 -25.55
N THR A 2 2.79 47.00 -25.70
CA THR A 2 1.77 46.60 -24.72
C THR A 2 2.49 46.02 -23.50
N LYS A 3 2.40 46.71 -22.36
CA LYS A 3 2.92 46.22 -21.09
C LYS A 3 2.04 45.03 -20.67
N LEU A 4 2.52 43.80 -20.89
CA LEU A 4 1.86 42.65 -20.30
C LEU A 4 1.92 42.79 -18.78
N SER A 5 0.75 42.81 -18.14
CA SER A 5 0.63 42.80 -16.69
C SER A 5 1.22 41.49 -16.15
N ALA A 6 2.09 41.56 -15.14
CA ALA A 6 2.69 40.39 -14.51
C ALA A 6 1.68 39.58 -13.66
N ILE A 7 0.54 40.19 -13.34
CA ILE A 7 -0.52 39.62 -12.48
C ILE A 7 -1.18 38.38 -13.09
N PRO A 8 -1.66 38.36 -14.35
CA PRO A 8 -2.23 37.15 -14.96
C PRO A 8 -1.21 36.02 -15.10
N ILE A 9 0.08 36.33 -15.28
CA ILE A 9 1.13 35.32 -15.42
C ILE A 9 1.38 34.65 -14.06
N ALA A 10 1.51 35.43 -12.98
CA ALA A 10 1.68 34.91 -11.63
C ALA A 10 0.47 34.07 -11.17
N ALA A 11 -0.75 34.49 -11.51
CA ALA A 11 -1.97 33.73 -11.21
C ALA A 11 -2.03 32.39 -11.96
N LEU A 12 -1.57 32.35 -13.22
CA LEU A 12 -1.49 31.12 -14.00
C LEU A 12 -0.45 30.14 -13.45
N PHE A 13 0.72 30.64 -13.04
CA PHE A 13 1.74 29.82 -12.36
C PHE A 13 1.24 29.26 -11.02
N ALA A 14 0.55 30.06 -10.21
CA ALA A 14 -0.05 29.60 -8.96
C ALA A 14 -1.12 28.51 -9.17
N LEU A 15 -1.88 28.59 -10.26
CA LEU A 15 -2.89 27.59 -10.62
C LEU A 15 -2.25 26.27 -11.09
N ILE A 16 -1.13 26.33 -11.81
CA ILE A 16 -0.38 25.15 -12.27
C ILE A 16 0.34 24.45 -11.10
N THR A 17 0.78 25.18 -10.07
CA THR A 17 1.37 24.57 -8.86
C THR A 17 0.35 23.91 -7.94
N ALA A 18 -0.94 24.28 -8.04
CA ALA A 18 -1.99 23.73 -7.19
C ALA A 18 -2.52 22.37 -7.66
N THR A 19 -2.23 21.95 -8.90
CA THR A 19 -2.78 20.70 -9.48
C THR A 19 -1.95 19.46 -9.19
N THR A 20 -0.76 19.57 -8.60
CA THR A 20 0.13 18.42 -8.36
C THR A 20 -0.08 17.70 -7.03
N ALA A 21 -1.10 18.06 -6.24
CA ALA A 21 -1.34 17.45 -4.94
C ALA A 21 -2.83 17.17 -4.66
N ILE A 22 -3.58 16.72 -5.66
CA ILE A 22 -4.81 15.96 -5.38
C ILE A 22 -4.33 14.60 -4.88
N GLY A 23 -4.14 14.50 -3.56
CA GLY A 23 -3.92 13.22 -2.91
C GLY A 23 -5.02 12.25 -3.35
N SER A 24 -4.58 11.09 -3.82
CA SER A 24 -5.41 9.93 -4.11
C SER A 24 -6.45 9.74 -3.00
N GLY A 25 -7.64 9.26 -3.39
CA GLY A 25 -8.81 9.05 -2.54
C GLY A 25 -8.51 8.31 -1.23
N GLY A 26 -9.48 8.33 -0.31
CA GLY A 26 -9.34 7.84 1.07
C GLY A 26 -8.75 6.44 1.22
N ASP A 27 -8.45 6.08 2.46
CA ASP A 27 -7.67 4.89 2.84
C ASP A 27 -7.97 3.65 1.98
N VAL A 28 -6.91 3.08 1.41
CA VAL A 28 -6.96 1.85 0.60
C VAL A 28 -6.32 0.71 1.38
N LEU A 29 -6.94 -0.47 1.32
CA LEU A 29 -6.37 -1.68 1.90
C LEU A 29 -5.13 -2.13 1.13
N VAL A 30 -4.04 -2.39 1.85
CA VAL A 30 -2.78 -2.93 1.29
C VAL A 30 -2.87 -4.45 1.10
N SER A 31 -3.43 -5.15 2.09
CA SER A 31 -3.72 -6.59 2.04
C SER A 31 -5.23 -6.81 2.08
N ASN A 32 -5.73 -7.67 1.18
CA ASN A 32 -7.17 -7.97 1.00
C ASN A 32 -7.43 -9.48 0.74
N GLY A 33 -6.40 -10.31 0.67
CA GLY A 33 -6.62 -11.72 0.30
C GLY A 33 -7.20 -12.59 1.42
N SER A 34 -7.24 -12.10 2.67
CA SER A 34 -7.68 -12.89 3.81
C SER A 34 -9.21 -12.96 3.91
N PRO A 35 -9.82 -14.15 4.04
CA PRO A 35 -11.22 -14.28 4.41
C PRO A 35 -11.47 -13.70 5.82
N PRO A 36 -12.68 -13.17 6.08
CA PRO A 36 -12.98 -12.48 7.33
C PRO A 36 -13.08 -13.43 8.55
N THR A 37 -13.34 -14.72 8.32
CA THR A 37 -13.44 -15.75 9.37
C THR A 37 -13.13 -17.14 8.81
N PRO A 38 -12.71 -18.08 9.68
CA PRO A 38 -12.31 -17.89 11.08
C PRO A 38 -10.94 -17.17 11.22
N PHE A 39 -10.76 -16.40 12.31
CA PHE A 39 -9.44 -15.89 12.80
C PHE A 39 -8.42 -17.05 12.77
N SER A 40 -7.09 -16.92 12.61
CA SER A 40 -6.18 -15.75 12.68
C SER A 40 -5.92 -15.02 11.38
N GLN A 41 -6.59 -15.42 10.29
CA GLN A 41 -6.40 -14.80 8.98
C GLN A 41 -6.71 -13.30 9.08
N ASN A 42 -5.83 -12.46 8.53
CA ASN A 42 -5.76 -11.01 8.76
C ASN A 42 -5.07 -10.55 10.07
N LYS A 43 -4.14 -11.34 10.60
CA LYS A 43 -3.24 -10.92 11.69
C LYS A 43 -2.00 -10.20 11.14
N GLN A 44 -2.20 -9.12 10.39
CA GLN A 44 -1.07 -8.26 10.01
C GLN A 44 -0.62 -7.41 11.18
N ASN A 45 0.67 -7.43 11.44
CA ASN A 45 1.27 -6.61 12.48
C ASN A 45 2.66 -6.11 12.04
N GLU A 46 3.15 -5.11 12.78
CA GLU A 46 4.45 -4.50 12.55
C GLU A 46 4.67 -4.02 11.08
N PRO A 47 3.74 -3.24 10.51
CA PRO A 47 3.88 -2.81 9.13
C PRO A 47 5.02 -1.81 8.96
N THR A 48 5.67 -1.89 7.79
CA THR A 48 6.66 -0.94 7.31
C THR A 48 6.38 -0.59 5.85
N ILE A 49 6.85 0.58 5.41
CA ILE A 49 6.74 1.03 4.03
C ILE A 49 8.03 1.73 3.61
N ALA A 50 8.45 1.51 2.37
CA ALA A 50 9.56 2.19 1.73
C ALA A 50 9.12 2.71 0.35
N ALA A 51 9.70 3.84 -0.06
CA ALA A 51 9.55 4.39 -1.40
C ALA A 51 10.88 4.26 -2.16
N ASP A 52 10.83 3.98 -3.46
CA ASP A 52 12.02 4.06 -4.31
C ASP A 52 12.47 5.52 -4.43
N ALA A 53 13.71 5.79 -4.04
CA ALA A 53 14.29 7.14 -4.10
C ALA A 53 14.40 7.71 -5.53
N ASN A 54 14.53 6.85 -6.54
CA ASN A 54 14.62 7.27 -7.95
C ASN A 54 13.24 7.40 -8.60
N THR A 55 12.26 6.64 -8.09
CA THR A 55 10.89 6.62 -8.61
C THR A 55 9.88 6.66 -7.45
N PRO A 56 9.61 7.83 -6.83
CA PRO A 56 8.84 7.90 -5.58
C PRO A 56 7.37 7.44 -5.66
N SER A 57 6.85 7.21 -6.87
CA SER A 57 5.53 6.57 -7.07
C SER A 57 5.54 5.05 -6.89
N VAL A 58 6.73 4.44 -6.79
CA VAL A 58 6.92 3.02 -6.50
C VAL A 58 7.13 2.84 -5.01
N LEU A 59 6.21 2.10 -4.38
CA LEU A 59 6.20 1.82 -2.96
C LEU A 59 6.27 0.31 -2.72
N VAL A 60 6.94 -0.08 -1.64
CA VAL A 60 6.92 -1.44 -1.10
C VAL A 60 6.48 -1.37 0.35
N ALA A 61 5.43 -2.10 0.69
CA ALA A 61 5.02 -2.31 2.07
C ALA A 61 5.41 -3.73 2.50
N GLY A 62 5.72 -3.90 3.78
CA GLY A 62 5.95 -5.20 4.39
C GLY A 62 5.28 -5.28 5.75
N SER A 63 4.93 -6.48 6.17
CA SER A 63 4.35 -6.75 7.49
C SER A 63 4.59 -8.19 7.88
N ASN A 64 4.48 -8.51 9.17
CA ASN A 64 4.12 -9.88 9.54
C ASN A 64 2.72 -10.15 9.00
N ASP A 65 2.54 -11.13 8.12
CA ASP A 65 1.27 -11.45 7.45
C ASP A 65 0.96 -12.94 7.56
N GLU A 66 -0.10 -13.28 8.29
CA GLU A 66 -0.58 -14.64 8.54
C GLU A 66 -1.75 -15.02 7.63
N ILE A 67 -1.88 -14.39 6.45
CA ILE A 67 -2.95 -14.65 5.49
C ILE A 67 -3.01 -16.12 5.02
N ASP A 68 -1.85 -16.76 4.90
CA ASP A 68 -1.71 -18.15 4.44
C ASP A 68 -1.78 -19.16 5.60
N GLU A 69 -1.81 -18.68 6.84
CA GLU A 69 -1.95 -19.54 8.01
C GLU A 69 -3.31 -20.19 8.06
N GLN A 70 -3.38 -21.42 8.58
CA GLN A 70 -4.65 -22.09 8.76
C GLN A 70 -5.59 -21.30 9.69
N GLY A 71 -6.89 -21.36 9.41
CA GLY A 71 -7.91 -20.83 10.32
C GLY A 71 -7.87 -21.52 11.69
N CYS A 72 -8.21 -20.78 12.75
CA CYS A 72 -8.25 -21.26 14.12
C CYS A 72 -9.35 -22.31 14.30
N ASN A 73 -9.05 -23.29 15.15
CA ASN A 73 -10.00 -24.28 15.64
C ASN A 73 -10.42 -23.88 17.06
N GLY A 74 -11.55 -23.16 17.17
CA GLY A 74 -11.99 -22.56 18.43
C GLY A 74 -11.03 -21.45 18.87
N THR A 75 -10.40 -21.62 20.04
CA THR A 75 -9.39 -20.68 20.58
C THR A 75 -7.95 -21.05 20.20
N SER A 76 -7.75 -22.17 19.49
CA SER A 76 -6.43 -22.63 19.07
C SER A 76 -6.07 -22.05 17.71
N CYS A 77 -4.97 -21.30 17.67
CA CYS A 77 -4.48 -20.58 16.49
C CYS A 77 -2.96 -20.79 16.31
N PRO A 78 -2.49 -22.03 16.10
CA PRO A 78 -1.07 -22.29 16.00
C PRO A 78 -0.55 -21.95 14.60
N PHE A 79 0.70 -21.49 14.54
CA PHE A 79 1.45 -21.42 13.29
C PHE A 79 1.52 -22.79 12.62
N THR A 80 1.34 -22.80 11.31
CA THR A 80 1.41 -23.98 10.47
C THR A 80 2.85 -24.21 10.09
N GLN A 81 3.42 -25.36 10.43
CA GLN A 81 4.81 -25.64 10.11
C GLN A 81 5.06 -25.52 8.60
N GLY A 82 6.01 -24.67 8.23
CA GLY A 82 6.38 -24.41 6.84
C GLY A 82 5.55 -23.32 6.15
N VAL A 83 4.55 -22.74 6.81
CA VAL A 83 3.89 -21.53 6.31
C VAL A 83 4.63 -20.31 6.84
N GLY A 84 5.00 -19.40 5.95
CA GLY A 84 5.71 -18.19 6.31
C GLY A 84 4.75 -17.05 6.55
N VAL A 85 5.17 -16.18 7.45
CA VAL A 85 4.34 -15.10 8.00
C VAL A 85 4.86 -13.73 7.60
N SER A 86 5.43 -13.61 6.39
CA SER A 86 5.99 -12.38 5.85
C SER A 86 5.18 -11.92 4.64
N GLY A 87 4.61 -10.73 4.73
CA GLY A 87 3.92 -10.06 3.62
C GLY A 87 4.85 -9.06 2.94
N VAL A 88 4.78 -8.99 1.61
CA VAL A 88 5.37 -7.91 0.82
C VAL A 88 4.34 -7.49 -0.22
N TYR A 89 4.12 -6.18 -0.35
CA TYR A 89 3.12 -5.60 -1.23
C TYR A 89 3.72 -4.45 -2.02
N PHE A 90 3.32 -4.34 -3.28
CA PHE A 90 3.87 -3.35 -4.19
C PHE A 90 2.78 -2.39 -4.65
N SER A 91 3.12 -1.11 -4.72
CA SER A 91 2.32 -0.11 -5.42
C SER A 91 3.20 0.57 -6.47
N PHE A 92 2.63 0.81 -7.64
CA PHE A 92 3.29 1.51 -8.76
C PHE A 92 2.61 2.83 -9.10
N ASP A 93 1.63 3.23 -8.30
CA ASP A 93 0.75 4.39 -8.51
C ASP A 93 0.62 5.25 -7.24
N SER A 94 1.71 5.36 -6.48
CA SER A 94 1.79 6.18 -5.26
C SER A 94 0.81 5.76 -4.15
N GLY A 95 0.51 4.47 -4.06
CA GLY A 95 -0.32 3.88 -3.01
C GLY A 95 -1.82 3.81 -3.33
N SER A 96 -2.23 4.15 -4.56
CA SER A 96 -3.64 4.06 -4.98
C SER A 96 -4.11 2.61 -5.16
N THR A 97 -3.23 1.72 -5.62
CA THR A 97 -3.47 0.28 -5.70
C THR A 97 -2.29 -0.52 -5.18
N TRP A 98 -2.58 -1.71 -4.65
CA TRP A 98 -1.61 -2.61 -4.05
C TRP A 98 -1.69 -4.01 -4.64
N LEU A 99 -0.53 -4.57 -4.95
CA LEU A 99 -0.34 -5.91 -5.46
C LEU A 99 0.37 -6.74 -4.39
N GLN A 100 -0.29 -7.79 -3.93
CA GLN A 100 0.33 -8.87 -3.17
C GLN A 100 0.81 -9.94 -4.15
N PRO A 101 2.11 -10.25 -4.24
CA PRO A 101 2.58 -11.36 -5.03
C PRO A 101 1.99 -12.67 -4.50
N THR A 102 1.53 -13.54 -5.40
CA THR A 102 1.24 -14.93 -5.06
C THR A 102 2.56 -15.68 -4.99
N TYR A 103 3.05 -15.94 -3.77
CA TYR A 103 4.20 -16.81 -3.60
C TYR A 103 3.77 -18.25 -3.88
N THR A 104 4.38 -18.85 -4.89
CA THR A 104 4.19 -20.27 -5.19
C THR A 104 5.24 -21.06 -4.40
N GLY A 105 4.96 -21.30 -3.12
CA GLY A 105 5.85 -22.04 -2.23
C GLY A 105 5.57 -21.76 -0.76
N TRP A 106 6.09 -22.66 0.08
CA TRP A 106 6.20 -22.49 1.53
C TRP A 106 7.02 -21.21 1.80
N SER A 107 6.38 -20.17 2.31
CA SER A 107 7.06 -18.98 2.82
C SER A 107 7.77 -19.26 4.15
#